data_AF-A0AAU9N3L4-F1
#
_entry.id   AF-A0AAU9N3L4-F1
#
_cell.length_a   1.000
_cell.length_b   1.000
_cell.length_c   1.000
_cell.angle_alpha   90.00
_cell.angle_beta   90.00
_cell.angle_gamma   90.00
#
_symmetry.space_group_name_H-M   'P 1'
#
loop_
_entity.id
_entity.type
_entity.pdbx_description
1 polymer ?
#
loop_
_entity_poly.entity_id
_entity_poly.type
_entity_poly.pdbx_seq_one_letter_code
_entity_poly.pdbx_strand_id
1 'polypeptide(L)'
;MPMIFIHNQTKKEKMKNRIPLSDEDRIPWLEVLRDLLNASLFVLLDVGVEVLMNRVAKRVAEGNHFMPAELLQSQIDLLEVDVSEGIHKVDASRIPQDIVDEIKALIF
;
A
#
# COMPACT_ATOMS: atom_id res chain seq x y z
N MET A 1 15.50 -9.29 -1.21
CA MET A 1 14.24 -8.59 -0.87
C MET A 1 13.56 -9.40 0.22
N PRO A 2 13.46 -8.92 1.47
CA PRO A 2 12.85 -9.72 2.53
C PRO A 2 11.34 -9.75 2.28
N MET A 3 10.81 -10.91 1.85
CA MET A 3 9.37 -11.15 1.97
C MET A 3 9.05 -11.15 3.47
N ILE A 4 8.22 -10.21 3.89
CA ILE A 4 7.71 -10.13 5.26
C ILE A 4 6.77 -11.34 5.45
N PHE A 5 7.33 -12.46 5.91
CA PHE A 5 6.54 -13.62 6.29
C PHE A 5 6.01 -13.40 7.71
N ILE A 6 4.81 -12.81 7.82
CA ILE A 6 4.14 -12.53 9.10
C ILE A 6 3.63 -13.81 9.80
N HIS A 7 4.04 -14.99 9.33
CA HIS A 7 3.66 -16.29 9.87
C HIS A 7 4.93 -17.12 10.14
N ASN A 8 5.01 -17.69 11.34
CA ASN A 8 6.02 -18.70 11.65
C ASN A 8 5.76 -20.00 10.86
N GLN A 9 6.72 -20.93 10.86
CA GLN A 9 6.63 -22.16 10.05
C GLN A 9 5.40 -23.02 10.41
N THR A 10 5.03 -23.08 11.69
CA THR A 10 3.86 -23.82 12.17
C THR A 10 2.54 -23.29 11.59
N LYS A 11 2.39 -21.96 11.50
CA LYS A 11 1.20 -21.31 10.92
C LYS A 11 1.12 -21.51 9.40
N LYS A 12 2.28 -21.44 8.71
CA LYS A 12 2.37 -21.76 7.28
C LYS A 12 1.93 -23.21 7.00
N GLU A 13 2.29 -24.15 7.85
CA GLU A 13 1.91 -25.56 7.69
C GLU A 13 0.41 -25.79 7.95
N LYS A 14 -0.20 -25.10 8.93
CA LYS A 14 -1.67 -25.11 9.11
C LYS A 14 -2.38 -24.62 7.85
N MET A 15 -1.98 -23.46 7.31
CA MET A 15 -2.56 -22.88 6.10
C MET A 15 -2.38 -23.80 4.88
N LYS A 16 -1.19 -24.38 4.70
CA LYS A 16 -0.89 -25.36 3.65
C LYS A 16 -1.78 -26.59 3.73
N ASN A 17 -2.10 -27.03 4.95
CA ASN A 17 -2.98 -28.17 5.21
C ASN A 17 -4.47 -27.78 5.33
N ARG A 18 -4.84 -26.55 4.94
CA ARG A 18 -6.22 -26.01 5.00
C ARG A 18 -6.84 -26.01 6.40
N ILE A 19 -6.02 -26.01 7.44
CA ILE A 19 -6.44 -25.89 8.82
C ILE A 19 -6.60 -24.40 9.13
N PRO A 20 -7.80 -23.92 9.53
CA PRO A 20 -8.00 -22.54 9.91
C PRO A 20 -7.13 -22.14 11.10
N LEU A 21 -6.64 -20.91 11.10
CA LEU A 21 -5.97 -20.33 12.27
C LEU A 21 -7.02 -20.03 13.36
N SER A 22 -6.68 -20.26 14.63
CA SER A 22 -7.45 -19.76 15.77
C SER A 22 -7.11 -18.30 16.07
N ASP A 23 -7.83 -17.66 16.99
CA ASP A 23 -7.50 -16.29 17.40
C ASP A 23 -6.16 -16.22 18.13
N GLU A 24 -5.81 -17.24 18.91
CA GLU A 24 -4.49 -17.41 19.53
C GLU A 24 -3.37 -17.50 18.47
N ASP A 25 -3.64 -18.15 17.33
CA ASP A 25 -2.70 -18.17 16.21
C ASP A 25 -2.57 -16.78 15.55
N ARG A 26 -3.61 -15.94 15.60
CA ARG A 26 -3.64 -14.62 14.96
C ARG A 26 -3.02 -13.51 15.80
N ILE A 27 -3.30 -13.48 17.09
CA ILE A 27 -2.89 -12.40 18.00
C ILE A 27 -1.41 -12.00 17.84
N PRO A 28 -0.43 -12.93 17.84
CA PRO A 28 0.97 -12.54 17.78
C PRO A 28 1.38 -11.80 16.51
N TRP A 29 0.76 -12.09 15.36
CA TRP A 29 1.10 -11.40 14.12
C TRP A 29 0.28 -10.12 13.93
N LEU A 30 -0.91 -10.04 14.53
CA LEU A 30 -1.69 -8.80 14.61
C LEU A 30 -0.99 -7.76 15.49
N GLU A 31 -0.32 -8.20 16.57
CA GLU A 31 0.53 -7.33 17.40
C GLU A 31 1.72 -6.82 16.60
N VAL A 32 2.44 -7.70 15.90
CA VAL A 32 3.54 -7.28 15.00
C VAL A 32 3.04 -6.33 13.92
N LEU A 33 1.89 -6.60 13.31
CA LEU A 33 1.29 -5.71 12.31
C LEU A 33 0.96 -4.34 12.92
N ARG A 34 0.37 -4.32 14.11
CA ARG A 34 0.06 -3.08 14.83
C ARG A 34 1.33 -2.28 15.11
N ASP A 35 2.39 -2.91 15.60
CA ASP A 35 3.65 -2.23 15.90
C ASP A 35 4.31 -1.69 14.64
N LEU A 36 4.27 -2.45 13.54
CA LEU A 36 4.75 -1.99 12.23
C LEU A 36 3.94 -0.79 11.73
N LEU A 37 2.61 -0.83 11.84
CA LEU A 37 1.74 0.28 11.45
C LEU A 37 2.00 1.53 12.30
N ASN A 38 2.18 1.38 13.61
CA ASN A 38 2.51 2.49 14.52
C ASN A 38 3.88 3.11 14.25
N ALA A 39 4.83 2.34 13.73
CA ALA A 39 6.17 2.81 13.37
C ALA A 39 6.27 3.28 11.90
N SER A 40 5.15 3.31 11.17
CA SER A 40 5.13 3.66 9.75
C SER A 40 4.72 5.11 9.53
N LEU A 41 5.37 5.76 8.56
CA LEU A 41 4.93 7.03 8.00
C LEU A 41 4.01 6.76 6.81
N PHE A 42 2.82 7.33 6.83
CA PHE A 42 1.93 7.31 5.67
C PHE A 42 2.16 8.55 4.81
N VAL A 43 2.40 8.31 3.52
CA VAL A 43 2.52 9.36 2.50
C VAL A 43 1.42 9.15 1.47
N LEU A 44 0.59 10.17 1.29
CA LEU A 44 -0.41 10.21 0.24
C LEU A 44 0.20 10.84 -1.01
N LEU A 45 0.33 10.02 -2.06
CA LEU A 45 0.70 10.50 -3.39
C LEU A 45 -0.51 11.16 -4.04
N ASP A 46 -0.61 12.47 -3.86
CA ASP A 46 -1.72 13.26 -4.38
C ASP A 46 -1.48 13.56 -5.87
N VAL A 47 -2.42 13.17 -6.71
CA VAL A 47 -2.33 13.37 -8.15
C VAL A 47 -3.73 13.55 -8.71
N GLY A 48 -3.87 14.53 -9.62
CA GLY A 48 -5.13 14.75 -10.30
C GLY A 48 -5.62 13.51 -11.04
N VAL A 49 -6.93 13.26 -10.96
CA VAL A 49 -7.59 12.09 -11.58
C VAL A 49 -7.23 11.92 -13.04
N GLU A 50 -7.17 13.03 -13.80
CA GLU A 50 -6.80 13.02 -15.22
C GLU A 50 -5.38 12.48 -15.45
N VAL A 51 -4.40 12.93 -14.66
CA VAL A 51 -3.01 12.47 -14.75
C VAL A 51 -2.91 11.00 -14.35
N LEU A 52 -3.67 10.57 -13.34
CA LEU A 52 -3.71 9.18 -12.89
C LEU A 52 -4.30 8.26 -13.97
N MET A 53 -5.42 8.65 -14.57
CA MET A 53 -6.04 7.94 -15.70
C MET A 53 -5.08 7.78 -16.87
N ASN A 54 -4.41 8.86 -17.28
CA ASN A 54 -3.43 8.83 -18.37
C ASN A 54 -2.28 7.86 -18.08
N ARG A 55 -1.79 7.84 -16.83
CA ARG A 55 -0.70 6.95 -16.39
C ARG A 55 -1.14 5.49 -16.32
N VAL A 56 -2.37 5.20 -15.88
CA VAL A 56 -2.92 3.82 -15.86
C VAL A 56 -3.12 3.32 -17.28
N ALA A 57 -3.75 4.12 -18.16
CA ALA A 57 -3.98 3.78 -19.56
C ALA A 57 -2.66 3.48 -20.30
N LYS A 58 -1.62 4.30 -20.08
CA LYS A 58 -0.29 4.07 -20.67
C LYS A 58 0.30 2.72 -20.26
N ARG A 59 0.20 2.34 -18.98
CA ARG A 59 0.73 1.07 -18.47
C ARG A 59 -0.02 -0.16 -18.99
N VAL A 60 -1.34 -0.03 -19.14
CA VAL A 60 -2.17 -1.07 -19.78
C VAL A 60 -1.75 -1.26 -21.23
N ALA A 61 -1.53 -0.17 -21.97
CA ALA A 61 -1.06 -0.22 -23.37
C ALA A 61 0.35 -0.84 -23.49
N GLU A 62 1.22 -0.63 -22.49
CA GLU A 62 2.56 -1.22 -22.42
C GLU A 62 2.55 -2.72 -22.02
N GLY A 63 1.38 -3.32 -21.75
CA GLY A 63 1.20 -4.77 -21.56
C GLY A 63 1.45 -5.29 -20.14
N ASN A 64 1.83 -4.42 -19.21
CA ASN A 64 1.95 -4.76 -17.80
C ASN A 64 0.56 -4.69 -17.13
N HIS A 65 -0.10 -5.85 -17.03
CA HIS A 65 -1.37 -6.00 -16.33
C HIS A 65 -1.20 -5.61 -14.87
N PHE A 66 -1.63 -4.41 -14.49
CA PHE A 66 -1.60 -4.00 -13.08
C PHE A 66 -2.97 -3.62 -12.51
N MET A 67 -3.90 -3.07 -13.29
CA MET A 67 -5.29 -2.87 -12.86
C MET A 67 -6.12 -2.37 -14.06
N PRO A 68 -7.36 -2.85 -14.27
CA PRO A 68 -8.26 -2.27 -15.27
C PRO A 68 -8.53 -0.80 -14.93
N ALA A 69 -8.45 0.09 -15.93
CA ALA A 69 -8.69 1.53 -15.73
C ALA A 69 -10.12 1.81 -15.26
N GLU A 70 -11.07 0.90 -15.54
CA GLU A 70 -12.46 1.01 -15.09
C GLU A 70 -12.59 0.96 -13.55
N LEU A 71 -11.60 0.41 -12.83
CA LEU A 71 -11.61 0.37 -11.36
C LEU A 71 -11.10 1.65 -10.71
N LEU A 72 -10.51 2.58 -11.48
CA LEU A 72 -9.91 3.77 -10.88
C LEU A 72 -10.96 4.68 -10.24
N GLN A 73 -12.12 4.82 -10.88
CA GLN A 73 -13.16 5.71 -10.39
C GLN A 73 -13.68 5.27 -9.01
N SER A 74 -13.95 3.97 -8.83
CA SER A 74 -14.42 3.46 -7.53
C SER A 74 -13.37 3.58 -6.44
N GLN A 75 -12.07 3.52 -6.77
CA GLN A 75 -11.00 3.76 -5.80
C GLN A 75 -10.95 5.22 -5.34
N ILE A 76 -11.16 6.17 -6.26
CA ILE A 76 -11.19 7.60 -5.92
C ILE A 76 -12.42 7.91 -5.07
N ASP A 77 -13.58 7.37 -5.44
CA ASP A 77 -14.84 7.62 -4.72
C ASP A 77 -14.81 7.07 -3.28
N LEU A 78 -14.05 5.99 -3.05
CA LEU A 78 -13.86 5.37 -1.73
C LEU A 78 -12.67 5.95 -0.95
N LEU A 79 -11.88 6.85 -1.54
CA LEU A 79 -10.70 7.39 -0.89
C LEU A 79 -11.12 8.42 0.17
N GLU A 80 -11.07 8.01 1.43
CA GLU A 80 -11.26 8.89 2.58
C GLU A 80 -9.89 9.20 3.20
N VAL A 81 -9.57 10.49 3.34
CA VAL A 81 -8.33 10.97 3.96
C VAL A 81 -8.70 11.77 5.19
N ASP A 82 -8.36 11.25 6.36
CA ASP A 82 -8.52 11.99 7.61
C ASP A 82 -7.32 12.92 7.82
N VAL A 83 -7.57 14.23 7.79
CA VAL A 83 -6.54 15.27 8.01
C VAL A 83 -5.96 15.21 9.42
N SER A 84 -6.65 14.60 10.38
CA SER A 84 -6.19 14.46 11.76
C SER A 84 -5.14 13.36 11.94
N GLU A 85 -5.02 12.43 10.99
CA GLU A 85 -4.02 11.36 11.00
C GLU A 85 -2.60 11.84 10.65
N GLY A 86 -2.45 13.12 10.26
CA GLY A 86 -1.13 13.70 9.98
C GLY A 86 -0.46 13.13 8.72
N ILE A 87 -1.24 12.57 7.79
CA ILE A 87 -0.74 11.99 6.55
C ILE A 87 -0.05 13.06 5.70
N HIS A 88 1.21 12.84 5.31
CA HIS A 88 1.94 13.76 4.46
C HIS A 88 1.49 13.62 3.02
N LYS A 89 0.97 14.70 2.43
CA LYS A 89 0.59 14.75 1.01
C LYS A 89 1.79 15.18 0.19
N VAL A 90 2.12 14.40 -0.84
CA VAL A 90 3.20 14.68 -1.80
C VAL A 90 2.61 14.76 -3.20
N ASP A 91 2.94 15.82 -3.95
CA ASP A 91 2.48 15.97 -5.33
C ASP A 91 3.16 14.96 -6.24
N ALA A 92 2.37 13.97 -6.68
CA ALA A 92 2.84 12.90 -7.53
C ALA A 92 2.68 13.20 -9.02
N SER A 93 2.29 14.42 -9.42
CA SER A 93 2.26 14.84 -10.84
C SER A 93 3.66 14.94 -11.46
N ARG A 94 4.67 15.15 -10.62
CA ARG A 94 6.09 15.30 -10.95
C ARG A 94 6.73 13.99 -11.43
N ILE A 95 8.00 14.07 -11.85
CA ILE A 95 8.80 12.89 -12.20
C ILE A 95 9.09 12.04 -10.95
N PRO A 96 9.23 10.71 -11.08
CA PRO A 96 9.44 9.83 -9.91
C PRO A 96 10.63 10.18 -9.04
N GLN A 97 11.71 10.71 -9.63
CA GLN A 97 12.92 11.05 -8.88
C GLN A 97 12.65 12.17 -7.87
N ASP A 98 11.97 13.23 -8.29
CA ASP A 98 11.58 14.35 -7.42
C ASP A 98 10.70 13.89 -6.25
N ILE A 99 9.75 13.01 -6.52
CA ILE A 99 8.84 12.44 -5.51
C ILE A 99 9.64 11.66 -4.47
N VAL A 100 10.60 10.85 -4.92
CA VAL A 100 11.47 10.06 -4.04
C VAL A 100 12.35 10.98 -3.18
N ASP A 101 12.89 12.04 -3.75
CA ASP A 101 13.78 12.95 -3.03
C ASP A 101 13.01 13.76 -1.97
N GLU A 102 11.77 14.16 -2.27
CA GLU A 102 10.86 14.80 -1.30
C GLU A 102 10.51 13.85 -0.15
N ILE A 103 10.14 12.60 -0.45
CA ILE A 103 9.81 11.60 0.58
C ILE A 103 11.03 11.28 1.45
N LYS A 104 12.24 11.20 0.86
CA LYS A 104 13.47 10.99 1.64
C LYS A 104 13.72 12.12 2.62
N ALA A 105 13.48 13.38 2.23
CA ALA A 105 13.64 14.53 3.12
C ALA A 105 12.64 14.55 4.29
N LEU A 106 11.56 13.74 4.24
CA LEU A 106 10.63 13.57 5.35
C LEU A 106 11.09 12.49 6.35
N ILE A 107 11.96 11.57 5.93
CA ILE A 107 12.38 10.39 6.70
C ILE A 107 13.79 10.58 7.30
N PHE A 108 14.62 11.45 6.72
CA PHE A 108 16.02 11.71 7.10
C PHE A 108 16.25 13.20 7.38
#